data_AF-A0A522JIS8-F1
#
_entry.id   AF-A0A522JIS8-F1
#
_cell.length_a   1.000
_cell.length_b   1.000
_cell.length_c   1.000
_cell.angle_alpha   90.00
_cell.angle_beta   90.00
_cell.angle_gamma   90.00
#
_symmetry.space_group_name_H-M   'P 1'
#
loop_
_entity.id
_entity.type
_entity.pdbx_description
1 polymer ?
#
loop_
_entity_poly.entity_id
_entity_poly.type
_entity_poly.pdbx_seq_one_letter_code
_entity_poly.pdbx_strand_id
1 'polypeptide(L)' 'MESKQPGLYFIGEAVDVTGWLGGYNFQWAWASAFACARALASRH' A
#
# COMPACT_ATOMS: atom_id res chain seq x y z
N MET A 1 -4.28 -0.52 -4.09
CA MET A 1 -4.58 -0.46 -2.64
C MET A 1 -5.80 0.44 -2.38
N GLU A 2 -6.85 0.31 -3.19
CA GLU A 2 -8.03 1.18 -3.08
C GLU A 2 -9.03 0.55 -2.11
N SER A 3 -9.67 1.37 -1.28
CA SER A 3 -10.74 0.94 -0.39
C SER A 3 -12.06 0.75 -1.16
N LYS A 4 -13.11 0.27 -0.47
CA LYS A 4 -14.46 0.23 -1.03
C LYS A 4 -15.05 1.63 -1.28
N GLN A 5 -14.54 2.66 -0.59
CA GLN A 5 -14.85 4.06 -0.91
C GLN A 5 -13.94 4.51 -2.06
N PRO A 6 -14.50 4.87 -3.24
CA PRO A 6 -13.69 5.27 -4.38
C PRO A 6 -12.78 6.47 -4.07
N GLY A 7 -11.53 6.39 -4.51
CA GLY A 7 -10.54 7.45 -4.34
C GLY A 7 -9.79 7.41 -3.00
N LEU A 8 -10.19 6.56 -2.04
CA LEU A 8 -9.52 6.40 -0.77
C LEU A 8 -8.56 5.20 -0.80
N TYR A 9 -7.32 5.40 -0.38
CA TYR A 9 -6.26 4.39 -0.39
C TYR A 9 -5.57 4.27 0.97
N PHE A 10 -5.18 3.05 1.32
CA PHE A 10 -4.39 2.75 2.52
C PHE A 10 -3.13 1.98 2.13
N ILE A 11 -1.99 2.31 2.74
CA ILE A 11 -0.70 1.70 2.45
C ILE A 11 0.08 1.43 3.74
N GLY A 12 1.12 0.62 3.66
CA GLY A 12 2.02 0.35 4.77
C GLY A 12 1.34 -0.30 5.98
N GLU A 13 1.87 -0.02 7.16
CA GLU A 13 1.50 -0.64 8.45
C GLU A 13 0.09 -0.27 8.93
N ALA A 14 -0.52 0.78 8.36
CA ALA A 14 -1.93 1.09 8.63
C ALA A 14 -2.90 0.02 8.10
N VAL A 15 -2.43 -0.82 7.17
CA VAL A 15 -3.16 -2.00 6.70
C VAL A 15 -2.77 -3.18 7.58
N ASP A 16 -3.73 -4.05 7.90
CA ASP A 16 -3.54 -5.28 8.71
C ASP A 16 -2.70 -6.33 7.97
N VAL A 17 -1.42 -6.01 7.79
CA VAL A 17 -0.38 -6.84 7.18
C VAL A 17 0.88 -6.64 8.00
N THR A 18 1.32 -7.70 8.67
CA THR A 18 2.53 -7.70 9.48
C THR A 18 3.52 -8.71 8.91
N GLY A 19 4.69 -8.21 8.51
CA GLY A 19 5.82 -9.01 8.08
C GLY A 19 6.62 -9.55 9.27
N TRP A 20 7.36 -10.63 9.02
CA TRP A 20 8.30 -11.17 10.01
C TRP A 20 9.47 -10.21 10.24
N LEU A 21 10.20 -10.39 11.35
CA LEU A 21 11.45 -9.67 11.57
C LEU A 21 12.43 -9.99 10.42
N GLY A 22 13.18 -8.98 9.98
CA GLY A 22 14.10 -9.10 8.84
C GLY A 22 13.75 -8.20 7.65
N GLY A 23 13.08 -7.07 7.89
CA GLY A 23 12.85 -6.04 6.87
C GLY A 23 11.59 -6.22 6.03
N TYR A 24 10.77 -7.25 6.28
CA TYR A 24 9.54 -7.50 5.53
C TYR A 24 8.50 -6.38 5.67
N ASN A 25 8.42 -5.72 6.84
CA ASN A 25 7.54 -4.56 7.03
C ASN A 25 7.95 -3.37 6.18
N PHE A 26 9.26 -3.12 6.03
CA PHE A 26 9.74 -2.09 5.11
C PHE A 26 9.44 -2.45 3.67
N GLN A 27 9.72 -3.68 3.25
CA GLN A 27 9.39 -4.13 1.90
C GLN A 27 7.88 -3.99 1.60
N TRP A 28 7.01 -4.32 2.57
CA TRP A 28 5.57 -4.11 2.48
C TRP A 28 5.20 -2.63 2.31
N ALA A 29 5.80 -1.74 3.11
CA ALA A 29 5.58 -0.30 3.00
C ALA A 29 5.95 0.21 1.59
N TRP A 30 7.10 -0.20 1.05
CA TRP A 30 7.55 0.21 -0.29
C TRP A 30 6.66 -0.35 -1.40
N ALA A 31 6.35 -1.64 -1.37
CA ALA A 31 5.55 -2.30 -2.40
C ALA A 31 4.11 -1.75 -2.44
N SER A 32 3.49 -1.57 -1.27
CA SER A 32 2.12 -1.01 -1.18
C SER A 32 2.05 0.45 -1.62
N ALA A 33 3.04 1.27 -1.25
CA ALA A 33 3.16 2.66 -1.72
C ALA A 33 3.31 2.74 -3.24
N PHE A 34 4.19 1.92 -3.83
CA PHE A 34 4.38 1.86 -5.28
C PHE A 34 3.11 1.45 -6.02
N ALA A 35 2.38 0.45 -5.51
CA ALA A 35 1.11 0.03 -6.09
C ALA A 35 0.04 1.13 -6.02
N CYS A 36 -0.02 1.88 -4.90
CA CYS A 36 -0.91 3.03 -4.76
C CYS A 36 -0.56 4.14 -5.76
N ALA A 37 0.72 4.53 -5.84
CA ALA A 37 1.17 5.56 -6.76
C ALA A 37 0.88 5.23 -8.23
N ARG A 38 1.10 3.97 -8.64
CA ARG A 38 0.73 3.51 -10.00
C ARG A 38 -0.77 3.60 -10.25
N ALA A 39 -1.61 3.21 -9.29
CA ALA A 39 -3.05 3.30 -9.42
C ALA A 39 -3.54 4.75 -9.54
N LEU A 40 -2.94 5.67 -8.76
CA LEU A 40 -3.21 7.11 -8.86
C LEU A 40 -2.76 7.67 -10.21
N ALA A 41 -1.59 7.30 -10.70
CA ALA A 41 -1.08 7.74 -12.00
C ALA A 41 -1.93 7.22 -13.18
N SER A 42 -2.52 6.03 -13.06
CA SER A 42 -3.43 5.50 -14.09
C SER A 42 -4.85 6.07 -14.04
N ARG A 43 -5.19 6.82 -12.99
CA ARG A 43 -6.47 7.52 -12.87
C ARG A 43 -6.36 8.88 -13.54
N HIS A 44 -6.53 8.89 -14.85
CA HIS A 44 -6.79 10.09 -15.66
C HIS A 44 -8.29 10.38 -15.70
#